data_AF-A0A925BN11-F1
#
_entry.id   AF-A0A925BN11-F1
#
_cell.length_a   1.000
_cell.length_b   1.000
_cell.length_c   1.000
_cell.angle_alpha   90.00
_cell.angle_beta   90.00
_cell.angle_gamma   90.00
#
_symmetry.space_group_name_H-M   'P 1'
#
loop_
_entity.id
_entity.type
_entity.pdbx_description
1 polymer ?
#
loop_
_entity_poly.entity_id
_entity_poly.type
_entity_poly.pdbx_seq_one_letter_code
_entity_poly.pdbx_strand_id
1 'polypeptide(L)'
;MLFSKYVHEHLMVKAQDVKRLRHYVCPHCGTPVENREVAVKRLLAGKKTILCVDCEKRVPLWDELEERFASAELQQRVRELQAQSQLVLDNESKERALVGEVISTVALAGQLSRESSVSDKGLDMEIEFNDDDGDATGQRLYLQLKSGDSHLKTRKDGAEVFQIKDQRHVSYWMNQAFPVLLVVRNSAGEVRWMEVRDWLREATDNGKKKVTQIVFDGERFDVMSIRRWRERLLAH
;
A
#
# COMPACT_ATOMS: atom_id res chain seq x y z
N MET A 1 -17.89 17.40 -3.66
CA MET A 1 -18.06 17.06 -5.09
C MET A 1 -17.09 15.99 -5.56
N LEU A 2 -15.76 16.15 -5.38
CA LEU A 2 -14.77 15.15 -5.83
C LEU A 2 -15.03 13.75 -5.28
N PHE A 3 -15.26 13.62 -3.97
CA PHE A 3 -15.60 12.34 -3.34
C PHE A 3 -16.86 11.69 -3.94
N SER A 4 -17.95 12.44 -4.09
CA SER A 4 -19.20 11.92 -4.66
C SER A 4 -19.05 11.46 -6.11
N LYS A 5 -18.24 12.18 -6.90
CA LYS A 5 -17.90 11.80 -8.28
C LYS A 5 -17.03 10.55 -8.30
N TYR A 6 -16.03 10.47 -7.41
CA TYR A 6 -15.19 9.28 -7.24
C TYR A 6 -16.03 8.04 -6.91
N VAL A 7 -16.91 8.12 -5.91
CA VAL A 7 -17.80 7.01 -5.54
C VAL A 7 -18.70 6.61 -6.72
N HIS A 8 -19.30 7.59 -7.41
CA HIS A 8 -20.14 7.32 -8.56
C HIS A 8 -19.38 6.60 -9.67
N GLU A 9 -18.21 7.09 -10.09
CA GLU A 9 -17.41 6.44 -11.13
C GLU A 9 -16.91 5.06 -10.68
N HIS A 10 -16.49 4.92 -9.42
CA HIS A 10 -16.06 3.64 -8.87
C HIS A 10 -17.18 2.59 -8.90
N LEU A 11 -18.40 2.98 -8.49
CA LEU A 11 -19.57 2.11 -8.57
C LEU A 11 -19.93 1.77 -10.01
N MET A 12 -19.91 2.74 -10.93
CA MET A 12 -20.20 2.49 -12.36
C MET A 12 -19.23 1.50 -13.00
N VAL A 13 -17.99 1.44 -12.54
CA VAL A 13 -16.98 0.49 -13.03
C VAL A 13 -17.10 -0.87 -12.35
N LYS A 14 -17.32 -0.91 -11.03
CA LYS A 14 -17.18 -2.15 -10.24
C LYS A 14 -18.49 -2.86 -9.90
N ALA A 15 -19.61 -2.16 -9.90
CA ALA A 15 -20.91 -2.73 -9.53
C ALA A 15 -21.77 -2.97 -10.77
N GLN A 16 -22.63 -3.98 -10.69
CA GLN A 16 -23.63 -4.27 -11.71
C GLN A 16 -24.90 -3.46 -11.44
N ASP A 17 -25.59 -3.03 -12.49
CA ASP A 17 -26.90 -2.36 -12.44
C ASP A 17 -26.98 -1.06 -11.60
N VAL A 18 -25.89 -0.29 -11.54
CA VAL A 18 -25.88 0.98 -10.81
C VAL A 18 -26.83 1.99 -11.43
N LYS A 19 -27.90 2.34 -10.70
CA LYS A 19 -28.88 3.35 -11.08
C LYS A 19 -28.74 4.60 -10.21
N ARG A 20 -28.49 5.75 -10.83
CA ARG A 20 -28.48 7.04 -10.13
C ARG A 20 -29.88 7.63 -10.09
N LEU A 21 -30.57 7.46 -8.96
CA LEU A 21 -31.86 8.08 -8.70
C LEU A 21 -31.69 9.52 -8.24
N ARG A 22 -32.54 10.41 -8.75
CA ARG A 22 -32.49 11.85 -8.49
C ARG A 22 -33.80 12.31 -7.88
N HIS A 23 -33.70 13.17 -6.87
CA HIS A 23 -34.83 13.79 -6.20
C HIS A 23 -34.76 15.29 -6.48
N TYR A 24 -35.79 15.82 -7.12
CA TYR A 24 -35.88 17.23 -7.46
C TYR A 24 -36.97 17.89 -6.62
N VAL A 25 -36.70 19.11 -6.18
CA VAL A 25 -37.64 19.94 -5.42
C VAL A 25 -37.78 21.27 -6.14
N CYS A 26 -39.02 21.76 -6.30
CA CYS A 26 -39.24 23.06 -6.93
C CYS A 26 -38.61 24.19 -6.08
N PRO A 27 -37.70 25.00 -6.62
CA PRO A 27 -37.06 26.07 -5.86
C PRO A 27 -38.02 27.23 -5.53
N HIS A 28 -39.20 27.29 -6.15
CA HIS A 28 -40.15 28.38 -5.99
C HIS A 28 -41.24 28.14 -4.95
N CYS A 29 -41.67 26.88 -4.77
CA CYS A 29 -42.77 26.51 -3.88
C CYS A 29 -42.43 25.34 -2.94
N GLY A 30 -41.28 24.69 -3.10
CA GLY A 30 -40.89 23.54 -2.29
C GLY A 30 -41.55 22.22 -2.68
N THR A 31 -42.45 22.21 -3.68
CA THR A 31 -43.15 21.00 -4.12
C THR A 31 -42.18 19.99 -4.75
N PRO A 32 -42.10 18.74 -4.24
CA PRO A 32 -41.27 17.69 -4.82
C PRO A 32 -41.73 17.29 -6.23
N VAL A 33 -40.79 16.96 -7.11
CA VAL A 33 -41.11 16.40 -8.44
C VAL A 33 -41.35 14.89 -8.28
N GLU A 34 -42.61 14.50 -8.14
CA GLU A 34 -43.00 13.10 -7.87
C GLU A 34 -42.78 12.18 -9.08
N ASN A 35 -43.00 12.67 -10.31
CA ASN A 35 -42.85 11.86 -11.52
C ASN A 35 -41.39 11.80 -11.99
N ARG A 36 -40.60 10.97 -11.31
CA ARG A 36 -39.15 10.79 -11.52
C ARG A 36 -38.82 10.26 -12.91
N GLU A 37 -39.63 9.36 -13.45
CA GLU A 37 -39.42 8.80 -14.79
C GLU A 37 -39.50 9.88 -15.87
N VAL A 38 -40.46 10.80 -15.74
CA VAL A 38 -40.58 11.94 -16.66
C VAL A 38 -39.38 12.88 -16.51
N ALA A 39 -38.91 13.15 -15.29
CA ALA A 39 -37.71 13.98 -15.07
C ALA A 39 -36.47 13.35 -15.73
N VAL A 40 -36.26 12.04 -15.55
CA VAL A 40 -35.15 11.30 -16.18
C VAL A 40 -35.29 11.28 -17.71
N LYS A 41 -36.48 10.99 -18.25
CA LYS A 41 -36.74 10.99 -19.69
C LYS A 41 -36.46 12.35 -20.33
N ARG A 42 -36.86 13.44 -19.65
CA ARG A 42 -36.57 14.81 -20.09
C ARG A 42 -35.07 15.10 -20.10
N LEU A 43 -34.37 14.70 -19.05
CA LEU A 43 -32.92 14.87 -18.95
C LEU A 43 -32.18 14.11 -20.06
N LEU A 44 -32.57 12.84 -20.32
CA LEU A 44 -32.02 12.03 -21.41
C LEU A 44 -32.32 12.63 -22.79
N ALA A 45 -33.47 13.30 -22.95
CA ALA A 45 -33.82 14.06 -24.14
C ALA A 45 -33.13 15.45 -24.22
N GLY A 46 -32.13 15.72 -23.37
CA GLY A 46 -31.37 16.97 -23.35
C GLY A 46 -32.14 18.18 -22.80
N LYS A 47 -33.32 17.99 -22.20
CA LYS A 47 -34.09 19.08 -21.59
C LYS A 47 -33.53 19.37 -20.20
N LYS A 48 -33.22 20.64 -19.94
CA LYS A 48 -32.65 21.11 -18.66
C LYS A 48 -33.70 21.51 -17.61
N THR A 49 -34.98 21.50 -17.95
CA THR A 49 -36.07 21.93 -17.04
C THR A 49 -37.31 21.06 -17.15
N ILE A 50 -38.09 21.04 -16.07
CA ILE A 50 -39.45 20.48 -15.99
C ILE A 50 -40.39 21.51 -15.38
N LEU A 51 -41.68 21.47 -15.72
CA LEU A 51 -42.69 22.33 -15.09
C LEU A 51 -43.06 21.77 -13.72
N CYS A 52 -43.16 22.64 -12.71
CA CYS A 52 -43.73 22.29 -11.42
C CYS A 52 -45.25 22.07 -11.58
N VAL A 53 -45.75 20.99 -10.98
CA VAL A 53 -47.18 20.64 -11.03
C VAL A 53 -48.07 21.58 -10.22
N ASP A 54 -47.48 22.33 -9.29
CA ASP A 54 -48.21 23.17 -8.33
C ASP A 54 -48.15 24.65 -8.73
N CYS A 55 -46.94 25.23 -8.82
CA CYS A 55 -46.79 26.66 -9.15
C CYS A 55 -46.55 26.96 -10.64
N GLU A 56 -46.56 25.95 -11.51
CA GLU A 56 -46.31 26.04 -12.97
C GLU A 56 -44.96 26.67 -13.39
N LYS A 57 -44.08 27.01 -12.44
CA LYS A 57 -42.75 27.53 -12.73
C LYS A 57 -41.78 26.41 -13.14
N ARG A 58 -40.73 26.78 -13.87
CA ARG A 58 -39.70 25.85 -14.36
C ARG A 58 -38.74 25.46 -13.23
N VAL A 59 -38.64 24.16 -12.99
CA VAL A 59 -37.66 23.53 -12.10
C VAL A 59 -36.43 23.12 -12.91
N PRO A 60 -35.21 23.52 -12.51
CA PRO A 60 -33.98 23.06 -13.16
C PRO A 60 -33.73 21.57 -12.88
N LEU A 61 -33.53 20.79 -13.95
CA LEU A 61 -33.11 19.38 -13.90
C LEU A 61 -31.59 19.22 -13.98
N TRP A 62 -30.92 20.26 -14.48
CA TRP A 62 -29.46 20.39 -14.58
C TRP A 62 -29.02 21.44 -13.58
N ASP A 63 -28.43 20.99 -12.46
CA ASP A 63 -28.00 21.84 -11.36
C ASP A 63 -26.47 22.01 -11.35
N GLU A 64 -25.97 22.82 -10.42
CA GLU A 64 -24.52 23.03 -10.25
C GLU A 64 -23.76 21.72 -9.99
N LEU A 65 -24.43 20.70 -9.45
CA LEU A 65 -23.84 19.40 -9.22
C LEU A 65 -23.60 18.67 -10.54
N GLU A 66 -24.54 18.71 -11.48
CA GLU A 66 -24.35 18.15 -12.83
C GLU A 66 -23.28 18.88 -13.64
N GLU A 67 -23.22 20.21 -13.54
CA GLU A 67 -22.15 21.00 -14.18
C GLU A 67 -20.78 20.59 -13.65
N ARG A 68 -20.64 20.43 -12.34
CA ARG A 68 -19.39 19.97 -11.73
C ARG A 68 -19.08 18.51 -12.09
N PHE A 69 -20.08 17.64 -12.18
CA PHE A 69 -19.89 16.22 -12.59
C PHE A 69 -19.52 16.07 -14.07
N ALA A 70 -19.94 17.02 -14.92
CA ALA A 70 -19.59 17.09 -16.33
C ALA A 70 -18.24 17.79 -16.59
N SER A 71 -17.66 18.45 -15.59
CA SER A 71 -16.35 19.09 -15.70
C SER A 71 -15.26 18.07 -16.05
N ALA A 72 -14.56 18.30 -17.16
CA ALA A 72 -13.43 17.50 -17.59
C ALA A 72 -12.28 17.53 -16.56
N GLU A 73 -12.09 18.65 -15.86
CA GLU A 73 -11.09 18.78 -14.79
C GLU A 73 -11.41 17.85 -13.62
N LEU A 74 -12.69 17.78 -13.21
CA LEU A 74 -13.10 16.91 -12.11
C LEU A 74 -12.96 15.42 -12.49
N GLN A 75 -13.32 15.07 -13.74
CA GLN A 75 -13.11 13.71 -14.26
C GLN A 75 -11.64 13.33 -14.25
N GLN A 76 -10.76 14.24 -14.68
CA GLN A 76 -9.33 13.98 -14.69
C GLN A 76 -8.79 13.74 -13.27
N ARG A 77 -9.18 14.58 -12.30
CA ARG A 77 -8.82 14.40 -10.88
C ARG A 77 -9.31 13.08 -10.30
N VAL A 78 -10.50 12.62 -10.66
CA VAL A 78 -11.00 11.31 -10.20
C VAL A 78 -10.18 10.17 -10.77
N ARG A 79 -9.84 10.21 -12.07
CA ARG A 79 -8.96 9.21 -12.70
C ARG A 79 -7.60 9.14 -12.03
N GLU A 80 -7.00 10.29 -11.72
CA GLU A 80 -5.72 10.37 -11.01
C GLU A 80 -5.81 9.74 -9.62
N LEU A 81 -6.86 10.04 -8.85
CA LEU A 81 -7.09 9.43 -7.55
C LEU A 81 -7.31 7.91 -7.62
N GLN A 82 -8.05 7.43 -8.62
CA GLN A 82 -8.25 5.99 -8.82
C GLN A 82 -6.95 5.28 -9.17
N ALA A 83 -6.14 5.85 -10.06
CA ALA A 83 -4.84 5.31 -10.42
C ALA A 83 -3.89 5.25 -9.22
N GLN A 84 -3.83 6.33 -8.42
CA GLN A 84 -3.05 6.35 -7.17
C GLN A 84 -3.54 5.30 -6.17
N SER A 85 -4.85 5.18 -5.99
CA SER A 85 -5.45 4.19 -5.08
C SER A 85 -5.13 2.76 -5.51
N GLN A 86 -5.16 2.45 -6.81
CA GLN A 86 -4.80 1.12 -7.31
C GLN A 86 -3.33 0.80 -7.05
N LEU A 87 -2.42 1.76 -7.27
CA LEU A 87 -0.99 1.58 -6.99
C LEU A 87 -0.73 1.31 -5.50
N VAL A 88 -1.44 2.00 -4.60
CA VAL A 88 -1.32 1.77 -3.15
C VAL A 88 -1.81 0.37 -2.79
N LEU A 89 -3.00 -0.03 -3.25
CA LEU A 89 -3.56 -1.36 -2.98
C LEU A 89 -2.69 -2.50 -3.54
N ASP A 90 -2.10 -2.30 -4.72
CA ASP A 90 -1.18 -3.27 -5.33
C ASP A 90 0.10 -3.42 -4.49
N ASN A 91 0.63 -2.33 -3.95
CA ASN A 91 1.80 -2.36 -3.06
C ASN A 91 1.48 -3.03 -1.73
N GLU A 92 0.37 -2.66 -1.09
CA GLU A 92 -0.10 -3.30 0.15
C GLU A 92 -0.31 -4.81 -0.03
N SER A 93 -0.89 -5.21 -1.17
CA SER A 93 -1.09 -6.63 -1.50
C SER A 93 0.23 -7.39 -1.63
N LYS A 94 1.24 -6.79 -2.28
CA LYS A 94 2.58 -7.37 -2.43
C LYS A 94 3.33 -7.46 -1.11
N GLU A 95 3.21 -6.44 -0.26
CA GLU A 95 3.78 -6.43 1.09
C GLU A 95 3.14 -7.51 1.96
N ARG A 96 1.80 -7.66 1.92
CA ARG A 96 1.10 -8.70 2.68
C ARG A 96 1.47 -10.11 2.22
N ALA A 97 1.68 -10.32 0.93
CA ALA A 97 2.15 -11.61 0.42
C ALA A 97 3.54 -11.97 0.98
N LEU A 98 4.47 -11.01 1.03
CA LEU A 98 5.79 -11.21 1.62
C LEU A 98 5.69 -11.51 3.13
N VAL A 99 4.86 -10.79 3.88
CA VAL A 99 4.63 -11.07 5.30
C VAL A 99 4.16 -12.52 5.50
N GLY A 100 3.18 -12.98 4.72
CA GLY A 100 2.69 -14.36 4.80
C GLY A 100 3.76 -15.41 4.50
N GLU A 101 4.59 -15.16 3.48
CA GLU A 101 5.69 -16.04 3.09
C GLU A 101 6.79 -16.13 4.17
N VAL A 102 7.11 -15.01 4.82
CA VAL A 102 8.03 -14.96 5.97
C VAL A 102 7.48 -15.75 7.14
N ILE A 103 6.23 -15.50 7.55
CA ILE A 103 5.59 -16.21 8.67
C ILE A 103 5.60 -17.72 8.41
N SER A 104 5.20 -18.14 7.21
CA SER A 104 5.17 -19.56 6.83
C SER A 104 6.56 -20.20 6.91
N THR A 105 7.57 -19.55 6.32
CA THR A 105 8.94 -20.08 6.29
C THR A 105 9.56 -20.18 7.69
N VAL A 106 9.35 -19.16 8.52
CA VAL A 106 9.84 -19.14 9.91
C VAL A 106 9.16 -20.23 10.75
N ALA A 107 7.84 -20.41 10.60
CA ALA A 107 7.10 -21.47 11.27
C ALA A 107 7.56 -22.87 10.82
N LEU A 108 7.80 -23.09 9.53
CA LEU A 108 8.36 -24.34 9.00
C LEU A 108 9.79 -24.62 9.51
N ALA A 109 10.53 -23.58 9.89
CA ALA A 109 11.82 -23.70 10.55
C ALA A 109 11.71 -23.93 12.08
N GLY A 110 10.50 -23.98 12.64
CA GLY A 110 10.26 -24.19 14.07
C GLY A 110 10.55 -22.98 14.96
N GLN A 111 10.57 -21.78 14.37
CA GLN A 111 10.89 -20.53 15.06
C GLN A 111 9.66 -19.64 15.20
N LEU A 112 9.74 -18.61 16.05
CA LEU A 112 8.65 -17.68 16.29
C LEU A 112 8.84 -16.41 15.47
N SER A 113 7.77 -15.88 14.87
CA SER A 113 7.78 -14.55 14.26
C SER A 113 6.67 -13.68 14.83
N ARG A 114 6.94 -12.38 14.93
CA ARG A 114 5.95 -11.38 15.37
C ARG A 114 6.00 -10.17 14.44
N GLU A 115 4.84 -9.77 13.95
CA GLU A 115 4.68 -8.51 13.22
C GLU A 115 4.77 -7.33 14.21
N SER A 116 5.53 -6.30 13.85
CA SER A 116 5.60 -5.08 14.66
C SER A 116 4.37 -4.22 14.39
N SER A 117 3.58 -3.93 15.43
CA SER A 117 2.36 -3.11 15.34
C SER A 117 2.62 -1.61 15.14
N VAL A 118 3.88 -1.17 15.14
CA VAL A 118 4.29 0.23 15.01
C VAL A 118 5.22 0.39 13.80
N SER A 119 4.64 0.51 12.61
CA SER A 119 5.37 0.57 11.33
C SER A 119 6.16 1.87 11.10
N ASP A 120 6.07 2.86 11.99
CA ASP A 120 6.65 4.20 11.78
C ASP A 120 8.18 4.28 11.92
N LYS A 121 8.84 3.20 12.36
CA LYS A 121 10.29 3.22 12.68
C LYS A 121 11.18 2.43 11.73
N GLY A 122 10.64 1.68 10.76
CA GLY A 122 11.43 1.00 9.73
C GLY A 122 11.90 -0.42 10.08
N LEU A 123 11.14 -1.14 10.92
CA LEU A 123 11.23 -2.60 11.07
C LEU A 123 9.81 -3.15 11.05
N ASP A 124 9.60 -4.22 10.29
CA ASP A 124 8.26 -4.76 10.04
C ASP A 124 8.00 -6.02 10.86
N MET A 125 9.03 -6.84 11.10
CA MET A 125 8.90 -8.10 11.83
C MET A 125 10.12 -8.40 12.70
N GLU A 126 9.93 -9.22 13.74
CA GLU A 126 10.99 -9.90 14.46
C GLU A 126 10.85 -11.42 14.34
N ILE A 127 11.98 -12.12 14.34
CA ILE A 127 12.08 -13.58 14.51
C ILE A 127 12.73 -13.81 15.88
N GLU A 128 12.14 -14.67 16.70
CA GLU A 128 12.73 -15.18 17.93
C GLU A 128 13.06 -16.67 17.76
N PHE A 129 14.28 -17.03 18.13
CA PHE A 129 14.79 -18.38 17.95
C PHE A 129 14.54 -19.23 19.18
N ASN A 130 14.06 -20.45 18.95
CA ASN A 130 13.86 -21.47 19.97
C ASN A 130 15.11 -22.35 20.09
N ASP A 131 15.39 -22.86 21.27
CA ASP A 131 16.41 -23.89 21.51
C ASP A 131 15.95 -25.27 21.01
N ASP A 132 16.74 -26.32 21.29
CA ASP A 132 16.48 -27.67 20.77
C ASP A 132 15.27 -28.32 21.48
N ASP A 133 14.89 -27.83 22.65
CA ASP A 133 13.71 -28.25 23.41
C ASP A 133 12.44 -27.49 22.97
N GLY A 134 12.60 -26.45 22.14
CA GLY A 134 11.51 -25.64 21.59
C GLY A 134 11.20 -24.40 22.44
N ASP A 135 12.02 -24.10 23.43
CA ASP A 135 11.84 -22.94 24.31
C ASP A 135 12.44 -21.68 23.69
N ALA A 136 11.73 -20.56 23.85
CA ALA A 136 12.15 -19.28 23.32
C ALA A 136 13.39 -18.76 24.07
N THR A 137 14.48 -18.53 23.33
CA THR A 137 15.79 -18.19 23.92
C THR A 137 15.96 -16.70 24.21
N GLY A 138 15.08 -15.85 23.70
CA GLY A 138 15.27 -14.40 23.68
C GLY A 138 16.25 -13.92 22.59
N GLN A 139 16.95 -14.81 21.88
CA GLN A 139 17.77 -14.44 20.72
C GLN A 139 16.86 -14.10 19.54
N ARG A 140 17.09 -12.92 18.95
CA ARG A 140 16.20 -12.35 17.95
C ARG A 140 16.95 -11.89 16.71
N LEU A 141 16.15 -11.67 15.67
CA LEU A 141 16.56 -11.00 14.46
C LEU A 141 15.42 -10.08 13.99
N TYR A 142 15.78 -8.89 13.52
CA TYR A 142 14.80 -7.93 13.01
C TYR A 142 14.76 -7.92 11.49
N LEU A 143 13.58 -7.73 10.92
CA LEU A 143 13.34 -7.73 9.48
C LEU A 143 12.78 -6.38 9.03
N GLN A 144 13.39 -5.83 7.98
CA GLN A 144 12.74 -4.85 7.11
C GLN A 144 12.35 -5.55 5.81
N LEU A 145 11.05 -5.61 5.55
CA LEU A 145 10.46 -6.18 4.36
C LEU A 145 10.29 -5.12 3.27
N LYS A 146 10.57 -5.53 2.02
CA LYS A 146 10.42 -4.73 0.81
C LYS A 146 9.91 -5.63 -0.31
N SER A 147 8.82 -5.25 -0.97
CA SER A 147 8.18 -6.08 -2.00
C SER A 147 8.05 -5.33 -3.32
N GLY A 148 8.52 -5.96 -4.40
CA GLY A 148 8.52 -5.43 -5.76
C GLY A 148 9.89 -4.96 -6.26
N ASP A 149 10.03 -4.96 -7.58
CA ASP A 149 11.32 -4.77 -8.26
C ASP A 149 11.88 -3.34 -8.14
N SER A 150 11.08 -2.39 -7.67
CA SER A 150 11.49 -0.98 -7.53
C SER A 150 12.53 -0.75 -6.42
N HIS A 151 12.72 -1.72 -5.52
CA HIS A 151 13.58 -1.59 -4.35
C HIS A 151 15.06 -1.84 -4.64
N LEU A 152 15.37 -2.68 -5.63
CA LEU A 152 16.72 -2.98 -6.06
C LEU A 152 16.94 -2.44 -7.47
N LYS A 153 18.08 -1.77 -7.68
CA LYS A 153 18.50 -1.31 -9.01
C LYS A 153 19.78 -2.01 -9.41
N THR A 154 19.86 -2.50 -10.64
CA THR A 154 21.10 -3.05 -11.19
C THR A 154 22.01 -1.93 -11.67
N ARG A 155 23.25 -1.90 -11.20
CA ARG A 155 24.31 -1.01 -11.67
C ARG A 155 24.95 -1.53 -12.96
N LYS A 156 25.76 -0.70 -13.61
CA LYS A 156 26.52 -1.06 -14.84
C LYS A 156 27.48 -2.24 -14.64
N ASP A 157 27.94 -2.46 -13.41
CA ASP A 157 28.83 -3.55 -13.01
C ASP A 157 28.07 -4.85 -12.68
N GLY A 158 26.74 -4.87 -12.83
CA GLY A 158 25.89 -6.03 -12.54
C GLY A 158 25.46 -6.15 -11.08
N ALA A 159 26.00 -5.31 -10.17
CA ALA A 159 25.62 -5.35 -8.77
C ALA A 159 24.21 -4.78 -8.56
N GLU A 160 23.41 -5.45 -7.72
CA GLU A 160 22.14 -4.92 -7.25
C GLU A 160 22.36 -3.95 -6.08
N VAL A 161 21.68 -2.81 -6.10
CA VAL A 161 21.79 -1.81 -5.03
C VAL A 161 20.43 -1.39 -4.49
N PHE A 162 20.34 -1.31 -3.17
CA PHE A 162 19.22 -0.71 -2.47
C PHE A 162 19.53 0.76 -2.19
N GLN A 163 18.66 1.67 -2.64
CA GLN A 163 18.87 3.11 -2.50
C GLN A 163 18.38 3.62 -1.14
N ILE A 164 19.26 4.29 -0.39
CA ILE A 164 18.93 4.89 0.90
C ILE A 164 18.42 6.31 0.67
N LYS A 165 17.10 6.50 0.84
CA LYS A 165 16.44 7.80 0.70
C LYS A 165 16.51 8.65 1.97
N ASP A 166 16.53 8.02 3.14
CA ASP A 166 16.59 8.69 4.44
C ASP A 166 17.70 8.09 5.30
N GLN A 167 18.64 8.93 5.74
CA GLN A 167 19.73 8.51 6.61
C GLN A 167 19.23 8.09 8.00
N ARG A 168 18.01 8.47 8.40
CA ARG A 168 17.40 8.00 9.66
C ARG A 168 17.26 6.48 9.71
N HIS A 169 16.99 5.83 8.58
CA HIS A 169 16.92 4.36 8.52
C HIS A 169 18.30 3.73 8.78
N VAL A 170 19.37 4.33 8.25
CA VAL A 170 20.74 3.85 8.47
C VAL A 170 21.09 3.88 9.96
N SER A 171 20.91 5.04 10.59
CA SER A 171 21.17 5.18 12.02
C SER A 171 20.25 4.28 12.85
N TYR A 172 18.99 4.13 12.45
CA TYR A 172 18.04 3.29 13.16
C TYR A 172 18.40 1.80 13.09
N TRP A 173 18.72 1.27 11.91
CA TRP A 173 19.09 -0.14 11.74
C TRP A 173 20.43 -0.48 12.42
N MET A 174 21.44 0.39 12.29
CA MET A 174 22.76 0.19 12.91
C MET A 174 22.72 0.14 14.45
N ASN A 175 21.76 0.85 15.05
CA ASN A 175 21.64 0.98 16.50
C ASN A 175 20.75 -0.09 17.14
N GLN A 176 20.23 -1.04 16.35
CA GLN A 176 19.44 -2.14 16.91
C GLN A 176 20.31 -3.06 17.77
N ALA A 177 19.68 -3.64 18.80
CA ALA A 177 20.33 -4.60 19.68
C ALA A 177 20.69 -5.90 18.94
N PHE A 178 19.76 -6.38 18.10
CA PHE A 178 19.88 -7.60 17.32
C PHE A 178 20.21 -7.32 15.84
N PRO A 179 20.69 -8.31 15.08
CA PRO A 179 20.91 -8.19 13.64
C PRO A 179 19.65 -7.70 12.91
N VAL A 180 19.86 -6.94 11.83
CA VAL A 180 18.78 -6.43 10.99
C VAL A 180 18.96 -6.98 9.59
N LEU A 181 17.97 -7.71 9.10
CA LEU A 181 17.96 -8.20 7.73
C LEU A 181 17.04 -7.36 6.86
N LEU A 182 17.58 -6.91 5.73
CA LEU A 182 16.79 -6.36 4.64
C LEU A 182 16.29 -7.51 3.78
N VAL A 183 14.98 -7.76 3.77
CA VAL A 183 14.32 -8.82 3.01
C VAL A 183 13.63 -8.20 1.81
N VAL A 184 13.96 -8.69 0.61
CA VAL A 184 13.41 -8.22 -0.65
C VAL A 184 12.73 -9.37 -1.37
N ARG A 185 11.47 -9.15 -1.76
CA ARG A 185 10.71 -10.04 -2.66
C ARG A 185 10.57 -9.41 -4.03
N ASN A 186 10.98 -10.11 -5.09
CA ASN A 186 10.80 -9.65 -6.46
C ASN A 186 9.43 -10.05 -7.04
N SER A 187 9.12 -9.59 -8.25
CA SER A 187 7.88 -9.92 -8.95
C SER A 187 7.76 -11.40 -9.37
N ALA A 188 8.88 -12.10 -9.50
CA ALA A 188 8.92 -13.55 -9.73
C ALA A 188 8.58 -14.36 -8.47
N GLY A 189 8.47 -13.70 -7.31
CA GLY A 189 8.18 -14.35 -6.03
C GLY A 189 9.41 -14.91 -5.32
N GLU A 190 10.62 -14.58 -5.79
CA GLU A 190 11.84 -14.94 -5.08
C GLU A 190 12.06 -13.98 -3.92
N VAL A 191 12.38 -14.55 -2.76
CA VAL A 191 12.70 -13.80 -1.54
C VAL A 191 14.18 -13.95 -1.22
N ARG A 192 14.87 -12.83 -1.06
CA ARG A 192 16.28 -12.76 -0.67
C ARG A 192 16.46 -11.84 0.52
N TRP A 193 17.45 -12.10 1.34
CA TRP A 193 17.77 -11.28 2.50
C TRP A 193 19.26 -11.01 2.64
N MET A 194 19.60 -9.92 3.31
CA MET A 194 20.99 -9.55 3.60
C MET A 194 21.05 -8.91 4.98
N GLU A 195 22.09 -9.25 5.77
CA GLU A 195 22.40 -8.56 7.02
C GLU A 195 22.90 -7.15 6.71
N VAL A 196 22.19 -6.14 7.25
CA VAL A 196 22.49 -4.74 6.99
C VAL A 196 22.98 -3.98 8.21
N ARG A 197 22.78 -4.43 9.45
CA ARG A 197 23.21 -3.67 10.64
C ARG A 197 24.74 -3.61 10.71
N ASP A 198 25.40 -4.76 10.67
CA ASP A 198 26.85 -4.82 10.78
C ASP A 198 27.50 -4.39 9.47
N TRP A 199 26.90 -4.71 8.32
CA TRP A 199 27.31 -4.13 7.03
C TRP A 199 27.31 -2.60 7.05
N LEU A 200 26.25 -1.97 7.58
CA LEU A 200 26.17 -0.51 7.67
C LEU A 200 27.19 0.05 8.67
N ARG A 201 27.46 -0.63 9.78
CA ARG A 201 28.52 -0.21 10.73
C ARG A 201 29.88 -0.16 10.07
N GLU A 202 30.22 -1.17 9.27
CA GLU A 202 31.46 -1.21 8.51
C GLU A 202 31.50 -0.12 7.42
N ALA A 203 30.46 -0.07 6.58
CA ALA A 203 30.39 0.86 5.45
C ALA A 203 30.40 2.33 5.86
N THR A 204 29.86 2.65 7.04
CA THR A 204 29.78 4.02 7.58
C THR A 204 30.91 4.38 8.53
N ASP A 205 31.85 3.47 8.82
CA ASP A 205 32.83 3.64 9.93
C ASP A 205 32.12 4.04 11.24
N ASN A 206 31.17 3.20 11.66
CA ASN A 206 30.31 3.41 12.83
C ASN A 206 29.56 4.75 12.82
N GLY A 207 29.02 5.13 11.65
CA GLY A 207 28.18 6.32 11.48
C GLY A 207 28.94 7.61 11.19
N LYS A 208 30.27 7.56 11.04
CA LYS A 208 31.08 8.75 10.69
C LYS A 208 30.92 9.16 9.23
N LYS A 209 30.56 8.23 8.35
CA LYS A 209 30.36 8.47 6.92
C LYS A 209 28.90 8.23 6.55
N LYS A 210 28.40 9.04 5.61
CA LYS A 210 27.09 8.82 5.01
C LYS A 210 27.19 7.74 3.93
N VAL A 211 26.14 6.94 3.82
CA VAL A 211 26.00 5.93 2.78
C VAL A 211 24.69 6.16 2.03
N THR A 212 24.75 6.20 0.71
CA THR A 212 23.59 6.49 -0.15
C THR A 212 22.98 5.23 -0.75
N GLN A 213 23.71 4.12 -0.73
CA GLN A 213 23.27 2.85 -1.29
C GLN A 213 23.89 1.67 -0.54
N ILE A 214 23.13 0.58 -0.42
CA ILE A 214 23.60 -0.72 0.04
C ILE A 214 23.85 -1.57 -1.20
N VAL A 215 25.03 -2.17 -1.32
CA VAL A 215 25.27 -3.21 -2.32
C VAL A 215 24.60 -4.47 -1.80
N PHE A 216 23.49 -4.86 -2.43
CA PHE A 216 22.65 -5.94 -1.97
C PHE A 216 23.17 -7.27 -2.50
N ASP A 217 23.93 -7.98 -1.65
CA ASP A 217 24.39 -9.35 -1.90
C ASP A 217 23.54 -10.33 -1.07
N GLY A 218 22.28 -10.47 -1.50
CA GLY A 218 21.28 -11.22 -0.74
C GLY A 218 21.34 -12.72 -1.00
N GLU A 219 21.33 -13.52 0.07
CA GLU A 219 21.11 -14.96 -0.03
C GLU A 219 19.62 -15.30 -0.05
N ARG A 220 19.27 -16.52 -0.48
CA ARG A 220 17.89 -16.99 -0.51
C ARG A 220 17.29 -17.08 0.89
N PHE A 221 16.07 -16.56 1.03
CA PHE A 221 15.26 -16.76 2.22
C PHE A 221 14.50 -18.09 2.10
N ASP A 222 14.86 -19.06 2.94
CA ASP A 222 14.24 -20.38 3.00
C ASP A 222 14.41 -21.00 4.39
N VAL A 223 13.80 -22.17 4.62
CA VAL A 223 13.85 -22.87 5.91
C VAL A 223 15.31 -23.15 6.34
N MET A 224 16.20 -23.44 5.40
CA MET A 224 17.59 -23.76 5.72
C MET A 224 18.39 -22.52 6.07
N SER A 225 18.13 -21.37 5.43
CA SER A 225 18.79 -20.11 5.82
C SER A 225 18.34 -19.63 7.21
N ILE A 226 17.06 -19.81 7.58
CA ILE A 226 16.60 -19.58 8.97
C ILE A 226 17.36 -20.46 9.97
N ARG A 227 17.51 -21.76 9.69
CA ARG A 227 18.24 -22.69 10.58
C ARG A 227 19.71 -22.31 10.73
N ARG A 228 20.39 -21.87 9.67
CA ARG A 228 21.78 -21.38 9.76
C ARG A 228 21.89 -20.13 10.65
N TRP A 229 20.91 -19.24 10.58
CA TRP A 229 20.86 -18.07 11.49
C TRP A 229 20.63 -18.46 12.94
N ARG A 230 19.75 -19.43 13.18
CA ARG A 230 19.55 -20.01 14.51
C ARG A 230 20.87 -20.54 15.08
N GLU A 231 21.56 -21.41 14.34
CA GLU A 231 22.84 -21.98 14.75
C GLU A 231 23.87 -20.89 15.06
N ARG A 232 23.95 -19.87 14.21
CA ARG A 232 24.87 -18.73 14.42
C ARG A 232 24.56 -17.95 15.70
N LEU A 233 23.29 -17.71 15.99
CA LEU A 233 22.88 -16.89 17.13
C LEU A 233 22.88 -17.66 18.45
N LEU A 234 22.67 -18.97 18.42
CA LEU A 234 22.68 -19.83 19.61
C LEU A 234 24.06 -20.43 19.92
N ALA A 235 25.05 -20.28 19.03
CA ALA A 235 26.43 -20.73 19.26
C ALA A 235 27.22 -19.86 20.26
N HIS A 236 26.56 -18.95 20.99
CA HIS A 236 27.15 -18.00 21.94
C HIS A 236 26.52 -18.11 23.31
#